data_AF-A0A7Y5KGJ9-F1
#
_entry.id   AF-A0A7Y5KGJ9-F1
#
_cell.length_a   1.000
_cell.length_b   1.000
_cell.length_c   1.000
_cell.angle_alpha   90.00
_cell.angle_beta   90.00
_cell.angle_gamma   90.00
#
_symmetry.space_group_name_H-M   'P 1'
#
loop_
_entity.id
_entity.type
_entity.pdbx_description
1 polymer ?
#
loop_
_entity_poly.entity_id
_entity_poly.type
_entity_poly.pdbx_seq_one_letter_code
_entity_poly.pdbx_strand_id
1 'polypeptide(L)' 'MNHKDVAQEWFKIAESDLASAIFLQNLHPLPVEIICYHCQQAAEKYLKGF' A
#
# COMPACT_ATOMS: atom_id res chain seq x y z
N MET A 1 4.19 22.93 -2.99
CA MET A 1 3.55 21.62 -3.19
C MET A 1 2.06 21.84 -3.18
N ASN A 2 1.37 21.54 -4.28
CA ASN A 2 -0.08 21.70 -4.40
C ASN A 2 -0.80 20.43 -3.91
N HIS A 3 -2.13 20.45 -3.78
CA HIS A 3 -2.89 19.29 -3.30
C HIS A 3 -2.75 18.05 -4.19
N LYS A 4 -2.56 18.21 -5.51
CA LYS A 4 -2.29 17.10 -6.42
C LYS A 4 -0.93 16.47 -6.14
N ASP A 5 0.09 17.28 -5.87
CA ASP A 5 1.42 16.76 -5.54
C ASP A 5 1.35 15.90 -4.26
N VAL A 6 0.64 16.38 -3.23
CA VAL A 6 0.45 15.64 -1.97
C VAL A 6 -0.36 14.36 -2.18
N ALA A 7 -1.41 14.41 -3.01
CA ALA A 7 -2.20 13.24 -3.39
C ALA A 7 -1.35 12.17 -4.09
N GLN A 8 -0.49 12.59 -5.02
CA GLN A 8 0.42 11.69 -5.74
C GLN A 8 1.46 11.06 -4.81
N GLU A 9 1.95 11.79 -3.81
CA GLU A 9 2.81 11.21 -2.78
C GLU A 9 2.10 10.10 -1.99
N TRP A 10 0.85 10.33 -1.58
CA TRP A 10 0.06 9.29 -0.91
C TRP A 10 -0.20 8.07 -1.80
N PHE A 11 -0.52 8.28 -3.08
CA PHE A 11 -0.71 7.18 -4.04
C PHE A 11 0.57 6.36 -4.22
N LYS A 12 1.73 7.02 -4.33
CA LYS A 12 3.01 6.32 -4.44
C LYS A 12 3.29 5.43 -3.21
N ILE A 13 2.94 5.89 -2.01
CA ILE A 13 3.10 5.08 -0.80
C ILE A 13 2.10 3.91 -0.80
N ALA A 14 0.85 4.16 -1.22
CA ALA A 14 -0.17 3.12 -1.34
C ALA A 14 0.21 2.01 -2.32
N GLU A 15 0.79 2.38 -3.47
CA GLU A 15 1.32 1.45 -4.47
C GLU A 15 2.47 0.61 -3.88
N SER A 16 3.34 1.21 -3.07
CA SER A 16 4.43 0.48 -2.40
C SER A 16 3.92 -0.54 -1.38
N ASP A 17 2.84 -0.22 -0.64
CA ASP A 17 2.19 -1.17 0.26
C ASP A 17 1.58 -2.34 -0.51
N LEU A 18 0.85 -2.05 -1.60
CA LEU A 18 0.25 -3.08 -2.44
C LEU A 18 1.33 -3.98 -3.07
N ALA A 19 2.43 -3.40 -3.56
CA ALA A 19 3.55 -4.14 -4.11
C ALA A 19 4.19 -5.08 -3.07
N SER A 20 4.30 -4.63 -1.82
CA SER A 20 4.77 -5.45 -0.69
C SER A 20 3.84 -6.64 -0.45
N ALA A 21 2.51 -6.40 -0.42
CA ALA A 21 1.53 -7.47 -0.29
C ALA A 21 1.63 -8.52 -1.41
N ILE A 22 1.83 -8.08 -2.66
CA ILE A 22 2.02 -8.97 -3.83
C ILE A 22 3.33 -9.76 -3.72
N PHE A 23 4.42 -9.11 -3.32
CA PHE A 23 5.71 -9.76 -3.15
C PHE A 23 5.63 -10.88 -2.09
N LEU A 24 5.04 -10.57 -0.93
CA LEU A 24 4.90 -11.49 0.20
C LEU A 24 4.04 -12.73 -0.11
N GLN A 25 3.16 -12.68 -1.10
CA GLN A 25 2.37 -13.84 -1.53
C GLN A 25 3.24 -15.01 -2.03
N ASN A 26 4.51 -14.77 -2.37
CA ASN A 26 5.44 -15.80 -2.85
C ASN A 26 6.27 -16.44 -1.72
N LEU A 27 6.12 -16.01 -0.47
CA LEU A 27 6.88 -16.57 0.66
C LEU A 27 6.26 -17.85 1.21
N HIS A 28 7.11 -18.73 1.75
CA HIS A 28 6.69 -19.92 2.49
C HIS A 28 7.38 -19.99 3.86
N PRO A 29 6.64 -20.10 4.98
CA PRO A 29 5.17 -20.11 5.04
C PRO A 29 4.55 -18.78 4.62
N LEU A 30 3.33 -18.81 4.09
CA LEU A 30 2.62 -17.63 3.59
C LEU A 30 2.23 -16.71 4.77
N PRO A 31 2.76 -15.47 4.85
CA PRO A 31 2.51 -14.58 5.99
C PRO A 31 1.20 -13.80 5.80
N VAL A 32 0.05 -14.48 5.90
CA VAL A 32 -1.28 -13.93 5.58
C VAL A 32 -1.59 -12.64 6.35
N GLU A 33 -1.29 -12.58 7.65
CA GLU A 33 -1.55 -11.40 8.48
C GLU A 33 -0.78 -10.16 7.99
N ILE A 34 0.48 -10.35 7.58
CA ILE A 34 1.32 -9.26 7.06
C ILE A 34 0.83 -8.80 5.69
N ILE A 35 0.39 -9.74 4.84
CA ILE A 35 -0.23 -9.42 3.54
C ILE A 35 -1.48 -8.56 3.76
N CYS A 36 -2.37 -8.97 4.65
CA CYS A 36 -3.59 -8.21 4.97
C CYS A 36 -3.28 -6.83 5.56
N TYR A 37 -2.26 -6.71 6.42
CA TYR A 37 -1.80 -5.43 6.93
C TYR A 37 -1.39 -4.48 5.81
N HIS A 38 -0.59 -4.94 4.83
CA HIS A 38 -0.22 -4.10 3.69
C HIS A 38 -1.41 -3.73 2.81
N CYS A 39 -2.38 -4.62 2.59
CA CYS A 39 -3.61 -4.29 1.87
C CYS A 39 -4.43 -3.19 2.58
N GLN A 40 -4.58 -3.28 3.91
CA GLN A 40 -5.23 -2.23 4.70
C GLN A 40 -4.49 -0.89 4.55
N GLN A 41 -3.16 -0.93 4.68
CA GLN A 41 -2.30 0.24 4.59
C GLN A 41 -2.35 0.91 3.22
N ALA A 42 -2.42 0.12 2.13
CA ALA A 42 -2.61 0.63 0.78
C ALA A 42 -3.96 1.34 0.64
N ALA A 43 -5.05 0.71 1.10
CA ALA A 43 -6.39 1.29 1.02
C ALA A 43 -6.50 2.61 1.81
N GLU A 44 -5.96 2.67 3.03
CA GLU A 44 -5.92 3.89 3.83
C GLU A 44 -5.20 5.03 3.10
N LYS A 45 -4.07 4.74 2.45
CA LYS A 45 -3.26 5.76 1.78
C LYS A 45 -3.85 6.22 0.46
N TYR A 46 -4.50 5.34 -0.30
CA TYR A 46 -5.32 5.76 -1.43
C TYR A 46 -6.43 6.73 -1.00
N LEU A 47 -7.11 6.45 0.13
CA LEU A 47 -8.14 7.36 0.65
C LEU A 47 -7.56 8.70 1.14
N LYS A 48 -6.33 8.73 1.67
CA LYS A 48 -5.65 9.98 2.05
C LYS A 48 -5.26 10.85 0.85
N GLY A 49 -5.03 10.23 -0.31
CA GLY A 49 -4.70 10.93 -1.55
C GLY A 49 -5.90 11.33 -2.41
N PHE A 50 -7.12 10.88 -2.09
CA PHE A 50 -8.36 11.23 -2.80
C PHE A 50 -8.96 12.52 -2.25
#